data_AF-A0A924IFI6-F1
#
_entry.id   AF-A0A924IFI6-F1
#
_cell.length_a   1.000
_cell.length_b   1.000
_cell.length_c   1.000
_cell.angle_alpha   90.00
_cell.angle_beta   90.00
_cell.angle_gamma   90.00
#
_symmetry.space_group_name_H-M   'P 1'
#
loop_
_entity.id
_entity.type
_entity.pdbx_description
1 polymer ?
#
loop_
_entity_poly.entity_id
_entity_poly.type
_entity_poly.pdbx_seq_one_letter_code
_entity_poly.pdbx_strand_id
1 'polypeptide(L)'
;MNFNKSFCIAVVLIINLVFSAQGHEKKWPEKRLKQVWPTAQSFTSKQISLTSSQISQLETEGIKIGSKDRSPTFYFAQEKVSSSDKTKTISIILFIDETGANGVMEISVAMGADGKTKKVDIWEHSENSLIAKDDFLKQFIDKTAMSRHLGNRLFGRGTQLA
;
A
#
# COMPACT_ATOMS: atom_id res chain seq x y z
N MET A 1 3.73 21.71 -5.33
CA MET A 1 4.23 20.35 -5.02
C MET A 1 3.39 19.37 -5.84
N ASN A 2 3.90 18.98 -7.02
CA ASN A 2 3.14 18.17 -7.98
C ASN A 2 3.14 16.71 -7.50
N PHE A 3 2.00 16.26 -6.95
CA PHE A 3 1.77 14.84 -6.67
C PHE A 3 1.74 14.09 -8.02
N ASN A 4 2.81 13.36 -8.32
CA ASN A 4 2.93 12.57 -9.54
C ASN A 4 1.80 11.54 -9.60
N LYS A 5 1.06 11.53 -10.73
CA LYS A 5 -0.05 10.61 -11.06
C LYS A 5 0.32 9.12 -10.88
N SER A 6 1.61 8.84 -10.95
CA SER A 6 2.33 7.60 -10.64
C SER A 6 2.09 7.01 -9.25
N PHE A 7 1.77 7.83 -8.26
CA PHE A 7 1.64 7.40 -6.86
C PHE A 7 0.30 6.70 -6.59
N CYS A 8 -0.74 7.01 -7.37
CA CYS A 8 -2.09 6.46 -7.18
C CYS A 8 -2.25 5.04 -7.72
N ILE A 9 -1.37 4.56 -8.61
CA ILE A 9 -1.53 3.25 -9.29
C ILE A 9 -0.71 2.16 -8.59
N ALA A 10 0.42 2.50 -7.97
CA ALA A 10 1.28 1.54 -7.27
C ALA A 10 0.62 0.85 -6.06
N VAL A 11 -0.44 1.45 -5.51
CA VAL A 11 -1.21 0.88 -4.38
C VAL A 11 -2.38 0.01 -4.83
N VAL A 12 -2.80 0.11 -6.10
CA VAL A 12 -3.98 -0.63 -6.58
C VAL A 12 -3.66 -2.09 -6.92
N LEU A 13 -2.42 -2.42 -7.31
CA LEU A 13 -2.09 -3.76 -7.81
C LEU A 13 -1.95 -4.83 -6.70
N ILE A 14 -1.96 -4.43 -5.43
CA ILE A 14 -2.01 -5.35 -4.26
C ILE A 14 -3.46 -5.80 -3.99
N ILE A 15 -4.47 -5.16 -4.60
CA ILE A 15 -5.91 -5.36 -4.32
C ILE A 15 -6.58 -6.20 -5.42
N ASN A 16 -6.04 -7.38 -5.73
CA ASN A 16 -6.60 -8.28 -6.76
C ASN A 16 -6.99 -9.67 -6.23
N LEU A 17 -7.66 -9.71 -5.08
CA LEU A 17 -8.55 -10.80 -4.68
C LEU A 17 -9.85 -10.18 -4.15
N VAL A 18 -10.99 -10.81 -4.43
CA VAL A 18 -12.27 -10.12 -4.54
C VAL A 18 -13.20 -10.35 -3.32
N PHE A 19 -13.86 -9.26 -2.93
CA PHE A 19 -15.12 -9.09 -2.17
C PHE A 19 -15.15 -9.14 -0.62
N SER A 20 -15.57 -8.00 -0.07
CA SER A 20 -16.29 -7.79 1.20
C SER A 20 -15.55 -8.01 2.51
N ALA A 21 -14.61 -7.11 2.82
CA ALA A 21 -14.03 -7.01 4.16
C ALA A 21 -14.01 -5.56 4.63
N GLN A 22 -14.55 -5.30 5.82
CA GLN A 22 -14.79 -3.96 6.35
C GLN A 22 -13.50 -3.23 6.72
N GLY A 23 -13.11 -2.23 5.92
CA GLY A 23 -12.12 -1.21 6.28
C GLY A 23 -12.49 -0.44 7.56
N HIS A 24 -12.15 -0.98 8.73
CA HIS A 24 -12.48 -0.36 10.01
C HIS A 24 -11.28 -0.26 10.95
N GLU A 25 -10.31 0.56 10.58
CA GLU A 25 -9.62 1.36 11.59
C GLU A 25 -10.29 2.74 11.68
N LYS A 26 -11.40 2.80 12.42
CA LYS A 26 -12.03 4.06 12.85
C LYS A 26 -11.12 4.89 13.77
N LYS A 27 -9.99 4.35 14.22
CA LYS A 27 -9.01 4.97 15.10
C LYS A 27 -7.60 4.83 14.53
N TRP A 28 -6.79 5.87 14.74
CA TRP A 28 -5.38 5.93 14.37
C TRP A 28 -4.59 4.68 14.83
N PRO A 29 -3.94 3.91 13.93
CA PRO A 29 -3.35 2.61 14.25
C PRO A 29 -1.91 2.69 14.74
N GLU A 30 -1.63 3.57 15.68
CA GLU A 30 -0.26 3.87 16.11
C GLU A 30 0.52 2.63 16.54
N LYS A 31 -0.14 1.71 17.26
CA LYS A 31 0.48 0.47 17.75
C LYS A 31 0.93 -0.41 16.59
N ARG A 32 0.05 -0.66 15.62
CA ARG A 32 0.36 -1.49 14.45
C ARG A 32 1.42 -0.81 13.58
N LEU A 33 1.34 0.51 13.39
CA LEU A 33 2.36 1.28 12.65
C LEU A 33 3.76 1.13 13.24
N LYS A 34 3.90 1.26 14.56
CA LYS A 34 5.19 1.05 15.26
C LYS A 34 5.68 -0.40 15.18
N GLN A 35 4.78 -1.38 15.12
CA GLN A 35 5.16 -2.79 14.92
C GLN A 35 5.60 -3.09 13.49
N VAL A 36 4.96 -2.45 12.50
CA VAL A 36 5.34 -2.57 11.09
C VAL A 36 6.67 -1.87 10.82
N TRP A 37 6.87 -0.67 11.35
CA TRP A 37 8.05 0.15 11.09
C TRP A 37 8.63 0.77 12.38
N PRO A 38 9.33 -0.02 13.21
CA PRO A 38 9.77 0.42 14.54
C PRO A 38 10.82 1.53 14.51
N THR A 39 11.54 1.69 13.41
CA THR A 39 12.59 2.71 13.25
C THR A 39 12.06 4.07 12.81
N ALA A 40 10.75 4.21 12.57
CA ALA A 40 10.14 5.49 12.22
C ALA A 40 10.15 6.43 13.42
N GLN A 41 10.45 7.70 13.19
CA GLN A 41 10.39 8.73 14.22
C GLN A 41 8.97 9.27 14.40
N SER A 42 8.22 9.36 13.30
CA SER A 42 6.82 9.78 13.30
C SER A 42 6.06 9.09 12.16
N PHE A 43 4.74 9.16 12.24
CA PHE A 43 3.84 8.69 11.19
C PHE A 43 2.86 9.80 10.82
N THR A 44 2.48 9.86 9.55
CA THR A 44 1.38 10.71 9.06
C THR A 44 0.43 9.88 8.23
N SER A 45 -0.79 10.35 7.99
CA SER A 45 -1.73 9.70 7.08
C SER A 45 -2.25 10.63 6.01
N LYS A 46 -2.60 10.05 4.86
CA LYS A 46 -3.36 10.72 3.82
C LYS A 46 -4.42 9.78 3.29
N GLN A 47 -5.68 10.19 3.36
CA GLN A 47 -6.75 9.50 2.64
C GLN A 47 -6.80 10.03 1.21
N ILE A 48 -6.90 9.13 0.24
CA ILE A 48 -6.99 9.49 -1.18
C ILE A 48 -8.24 8.84 -1.75
N SER A 49 -9.20 9.65 -2.18
CA SER A 49 -10.38 9.16 -2.89
C SER A 49 -10.07 9.01 -4.38
N LEU A 50 -10.37 7.84 -4.93
CA LEU A 50 -10.33 7.57 -6.36
C LEU A 50 -11.47 8.30 -7.05
N THR A 51 -11.15 9.00 -8.13
CA THR A 51 -12.15 9.62 -9.00
C THR A 51 -12.87 8.54 -9.82
N SER A 52 -14.08 8.84 -10.31
CA SER A 52 -14.82 7.94 -11.19
C SER A 52 -14.01 7.52 -12.42
N SER A 53 -13.23 8.43 -13.00
CA SER A 53 -12.36 8.11 -14.15
C SER A 53 -11.25 7.13 -13.79
N GLN A 54 -10.64 7.25 -12.61
CA GLN A 54 -9.63 6.30 -12.13
C GLN A 54 -10.25 4.93 -11.85
N ILE A 55 -11.44 4.90 -11.25
CA ILE A 55 -12.18 3.65 -11.01
C ILE A 55 -12.50 2.97 -12.34
N SER A 56 -13.09 3.69 -13.29
CA SER A 56 -13.41 3.13 -14.61
C SER A 56 -12.17 2.63 -15.36
N GLN A 57 -11.04 3.33 -15.27
CA GLN A 57 -9.79 2.84 -15.87
C GLN A 57 -9.37 1.50 -15.25
N LEU A 58 -9.39 1.39 -13.92
CA LEU A 58 -9.00 0.17 -13.22
C LEU A 58 -9.97 -0.99 -13.53
N GLU A 59 -11.26 -0.70 -13.65
CA GLU A 59 -12.28 -1.67 -14.09
C GLU A 59 -12.04 -2.17 -15.52
N THR A 60 -11.55 -1.32 -16.45
CA THR A 60 -11.16 -1.77 -17.80
C THR A 60 -9.92 -2.67 -17.80
N GLU A 61 -9.08 -2.57 -16.78
CA GLU A 61 -7.93 -3.46 -16.55
C GLU A 61 -8.34 -4.76 -15.82
N GLY A 62 -9.65 -4.97 -15.59
CA GLY A 62 -10.20 -6.14 -14.92
C GLY A 62 -10.23 -6.03 -13.39
N ILE A 63 -9.84 -4.89 -12.84
CA ILE A 63 -9.75 -4.67 -11.39
C ILE A 63 -11.08 -4.11 -10.89
N LYS A 64 -11.82 -4.91 -10.12
CA LYS A 64 -13.07 -4.47 -9.48
C LYS A 64 -12.76 -3.82 -8.14
N ILE A 65 -13.13 -2.55 -7.99
CA ILE A 65 -12.89 -1.79 -6.75
C ILE A 65 -14.18 -1.68 -5.96
N GLY A 66 -14.21 -2.32 -4.78
CA GLY A 66 -15.31 -2.20 -3.84
C GLY A 66 -15.49 -0.76 -3.38
N SER A 67 -16.72 -0.36 -3.03
CA SER A 67 -17.01 1.02 -2.58
C SER A 67 -16.13 1.47 -1.41
N LYS A 68 -15.80 0.55 -0.51
CA LYS A 68 -14.88 0.75 0.62
C LYS A 68 -13.43 1.07 0.21
N ASP A 69 -12.96 0.48 -0.89
CA ASP A 69 -11.57 0.59 -1.35
C ASP A 69 -11.38 1.78 -2.30
N ARG A 70 -12.45 2.58 -2.50
CA ARG A 70 -12.39 3.83 -3.29
C ARG A 70 -11.74 4.98 -2.56
N SER A 71 -11.53 4.88 -1.24
CA SER A 71 -10.90 5.95 -0.44
C SER A 71 -9.88 5.39 0.56
N PRO A 72 -8.80 4.73 0.08
CA PRO A 72 -7.79 4.16 0.95
C PRO A 72 -7.05 5.23 1.76
N THR A 73 -6.68 4.86 2.99
CA THR A 73 -5.81 5.64 3.86
C THR A 73 -4.39 5.10 3.76
N PHE A 74 -3.46 5.98 3.41
CA PHE A 74 -2.04 5.69 3.32
C PHE A 74 -1.36 6.22 4.57
N TYR A 75 -0.53 5.41 5.20
CA TYR A 75 0.30 5.84 6.32
C TYR A 75 1.74 6.00 5.85
N PHE A 76 2.41 7.05 6.31
CA PHE A 76 3.78 7.38 5.91
C PHE A 76 4.67 7.37 7.13
N ALA A 77 5.65 6.46 7.14
CA ALA A 77 6.71 6.46 8.13
C ALA A 77 7.73 7.56 7.78
N GLN A 78 8.10 8.36 8.77
CA GLN A 78 8.99 9.50 8.60
C GLN A 78 10.27 9.38 9.43
N GLU A 79 11.35 9.93 8.89
CA GLU A 79 12.64 10.09 9.57
C GLU A 79 13.13 11.53 9.41
N LYS A 80 13.71 12.11 10.46
CA LYS A 80 14.39 13.41 10.37
C LYS A 80 15.62 13.32 9.49
N VAL A 81 15.76 14.26 8.57
CA VAL A 81 16.98 14.40 7.78
C VAL A 81 18.04 15.02 8.70
N SER A 82 19.15 14.32 8.94
CA SER A 82 20.15 14.67 9.96
C SER A 82 20.69 16.10 9.89
N SER A 83 20.60 16.76 8.73
CA SER A 83 21.07 18.11 8.47
C SER A 83 19.97 19.19 8.41
N SER A 84 18.71 18.88 8.76
CA SER A 84 17.62 19.86 8.72
C SER A 84 16.46 19.51 9.66
N ASP A 85 15.55 20.47 9.89
CA ASP A 85 14.26 20.21 10.55
C ASP A 85 13.22 19.58 9.62
N LYS A 86 13.62 19.12 8.43
CA LYS A 86 12.73 18.44 7.50
C LYS A 86 12.67 16.95 7.81
N THR A 87 11.47 16.40 7.68
CA THR A 87 11.23 14.96 7.67
C THR A 87 11.22 14.42 6.24
N LYS A 88 11.78 13.24 6.02
CA LYS A 88 11.63 12.49 4.77
C LYS A 88 10.72 11.28 5.01
N THR A 89 9.88 10.96 4.02
CA THR A 89 9.13 9.70 4.01
C THR A 89 10.08 8.56 3.67
N ILE A 90 10.13 7.54 4.53
CA ILE A 90 11.00 6.36 4.34
C ILE A 90 10.20 5.10 3.98
N SER A 91 8.91 5.06 4.33
CA SER A 91 8.01 3.98 3.98
C SER A 91 6.58 4.48 3.80
N ILE A 92 5.83 3.76 2.98
CA ILE A 92 4.37 3.81 2.89
C ILE A 92 3.86 2.52 3.52
N ILE A 93 2.83 2.60 4.35
CA ILE A 93 2.20 1.47 5.02
C ILE A 93 0.71 1.51 4.68
N LEU A 94 0.18 0.37 4.29
CA LEU A 94 -1.21 0.15 3.94
C LEU A 94 -1.75 -0.95 4.84
N PHE A 95 -2.96 -0.75 5.36
CA PHE A 95 -3.76 -1.80 5.98
C PHE A 95 -4.87 -2.17 5.00
N ILE A 96 -5.03 -3.45 4.76
CA ILE A 96 -5.89 -4.02 3.74
C ILE A 96 -6.69 -5.12 4.40
N ASP A 97 -8.01 -5.04 4.25
CA ASP A 97 -8.90 -6.11 4.70
C ASP A 97 -9.35 -6.88 3.46
N GLU A 98 -9.10 -8.19 3.48
CA GLU A 98 -9.45 -9.09 2.38
C GLU A 98 -10.21 -10.32 2.86
N THR A 99 -11.10 -10.83 2.01
CA THR A 99 -11.85 -12.05 2.31
C THR A 99 -11.11 -13.25 1.76
N GLY A 100 -10.67 -14.13 2.67
CA GLY A 100 -10.17 -15.45 2.36
C GLY A 100 -11.29 -16.50 2.34
N ALA A 101 -10.91 -17.78 2.21
CA ALA A 101 -11.85 -18.90 2.16
C ALA A 101 -12.62 -19.12 3.49
N ASN A 102 -12.02 -18.71 4.60
CA ASN A 102 -12.50 -18.96 5.96
C ASN A 102 -12.89 -17.66 6.70
N GLY A 103 -12.79 -16.50 6.05
CA GLY A 103 -13.25 -15.23 6.62
C GLY A 103 -12.40 -14.04 6.22
N VAL A 104 -12.58 -12.93 6.93
CA VAL A 104 -11.80 -11.71 6.73
C VAL A 104 -10.38 -11.89 7.27
N MET A 105 -9.43 -11.33 6.54
CA MET A 105 -8.02 -11.19 6.87
C MET A 105 -7.67 -9.71 6.94
N GLU A 106 -7.02 -9.29 8.02
CA GLU A 106 -6.42 -7.97 8.13
C GLU A 106 -4.92 -8.07 7.83
N ILE A 107 -4.47 -7.36 6.81
CA ILE A 107 -3.12 -7.45 6.26
C ILE A 107 -2.48 -6.06 6.32
N SER A 108 -1.21 -5.98 6.70
CA SER A 108 -0.44 -4.76 6.46
C SER A 108 0.69 -5.00 5.48
N VAL A 109 0.91 -4.04 4.58
CA VAL A 109 2.04 -4.02 3.66
C VAL A 109 2.82 -2.72 3.84
N ALA A 110 4.12 -2.85 4.10
CA ALA A 110 5.05 -1.74 4.12
C ALA A 110 5.94 -1.74 2.89
N MET A 111 5.97 -0.63 2.18
CA MET A 111 6.83 -0.40 1.02
C MET A 111 7.85 0.68 1.30
N GLY A 112 9.12 0.39 1.05
CA GLY A 112 10.19 1.38 1.16
C GLY A 112 10.10 2.45 0.09
N ALA A 113 10.89 3.52 0.25
CA ALA A 113 11.02 4.58 -0.75
C ALA A 113 11.55 4.09 -2.12
N ASP A 114 12.16 2.90 -2.17
CA ASP A 114 12.60 2.20 -3.38
C ASP A 114 11.46 1.46 -4.12
N GLY A 115 10.22 1.53 -3.61
CA GLY A 115 9.06 0.85 -4.18
C GLY A 115 9.08 -0.66 -3.99
N LYS A 116 9.94 -1.17 -3.10
CA LYS A 116 10.01 -2.58 -2.75
C LYS A 116 9.27 -2.83 -1.44
N THR A 117 8.65 -4.00 -1.36
CA THR A 117 8.01 -4.49 -0.13
C THR A 117 9.08 -4.77 0.92
N LYS A 118 8.93 -4.20 2.10
CA LYS A 118 9.85 -4.34 3.24
C LYS A 118 9.26 -5.11 4.40
N LYS A 119 7.93 -5.15 4.50
CA LYS A 119 7.23 -5.97 5.47
C LYS A 119 5.83 -6.32 4.99
N VAL A 120 5.39 -7.52 5.31
CA VAL A 120 4.00 -7.97 5.20
C VAL A 120 3.66 -8.65 6.51
N ASP A 121 2.53 -8.28 7.11
CA ASP A 121 2.00 -8.94 8.32
C ASP A 121 0.53 -9.27 8.08
N ILE A 122 0.06 -10.38 8.68
CA ILE A 122 -1.35 -10.74 8.76
C ILE A 122 -1.74 -10.70 10.24
N TRP A 123 -2.64 -9.78 10.61
CA TRP A 123 -2.95 -9.43 11.99
C TRP A 123 -4.08 -10.25 12.57
N GLU A 124 -5.17 -10.35 11.82
CA GLU A 124 -6.39 -11.06 12.21
C GLU A 124 -6.82 -11.91 11.03
N HIS A 125 -7.03 -13.22 11.23
CA HIS A 125 -7.53 -14.12 10.19
C HIS A 125 -8.10 -15.40 10.79
N SER A 126 -8.99 -16.07 10.05
CA SER A 126 -9.47 -17.43 10.35
C SER A 126 -8.91 -18.49 9.38
N GLU A 127 -7.97 -18.09 8.52
CA GLU A 127 -7.29 -18.99 7.59
C GLU A 127 -6.31 -19.95 8.26
N ASN A 128 -5.77 -20.88 7.47
CA ASN A 128 -4.66 -21.73 7.89
C ASN A 128 -3.48 -20.88 8.37
N SER A 129 -3.07 -21.06 9.63
CA SER A 129 -1.95 -20.34 10.27
C SER A 129 -0.63 -20.34 9.49
N LEU A 130 -0.42 -21.28 8.57
CA LEU A 130 0.76 -21.31 7.69
C LEU A 130 0.92 -20.02 6.86
N ILE A 131 -0.17 -19.33 6.51
CA ILE A 131 -0.10 -18.10 5.69
C ILE A 131 0.48 -16.90 6.48
N ALA A 132 0.39 -16.93 7.81
CA ALA A 132 0.90 -15.87 8.68
C ALA A 132 2.30 -16.17 9.22
N LYS A 133 2.90 -17.30 8.84
CA LYS A 133 4.28 -17.64 9.24
C LYS A 133 5.30 -16.79 8.49
N ASP A 134 6.34 -16.37 9.20
CA ASP A 134 7.47 -15.62 8.63
C ASP A 134 8.06 -16.28 7.37
N ASP A 135 8.18 -17.60 7.37
CA ASP A 135 8.70 -18.35 6.22
C ASP A 135 7.86 -18.21 4.96
N PHE A 136 6.55 -18.05 5.11
CA PHE A 136 5.66 -17.76 3.98
C PHE A 136 5.73 -16.28 3.62
N LEU A 137 5.64 -15.38 4.60
CA LEU A 137 5.57 -13.93 4.34
C LEU A 137 6.87 -13.35 3.76
N LYS A 138 8.03 -13.93 4.10
CA LYS A 138 9.33 -13.48 3.55
C LYS A 138 9.42 -13.56 2.03
N GLN A 139 8.60 -14.38 1.37
CA GLN A 139 8.60 -14.50 -0.09
C GLN A 139 8.19 -13.21 -0.80
N PHE A 140 7.46 -12.32 -0.12
CA PHE A 140 7.01 -11.03 -0.64
C PHE A 140 8.04 -9.92 -0.44
N ILE A 141 9.05 -10.13 0.40
CA ILE A 141 10.07 -9.13 0.69
C ILE A 141 10.93 -8.85 -0.55
N ASP A 142 11.26 -7.57 -0.73
CA ASP A 142 11.96 -6.99 -1.88
C ASP A 142 11.27 -7.16 -3.24
N LYS A 143 10.02 -7.65 -3.28
CA LYS A 143 9.20 -7.66 -4.48
C LYS A 143 8.65 -6.25 -4.76
N THR A 144 8.51 -5.92 -6.05
CA THR A 144 7.86 -4.70 -6.52
C THR A 144 6.47 -5.01 -7.07
N ALA A 145 5.52 -4.11 -6.85
CA ALA A 145 4.18 -4.19 -7.43
C ALA A 145 4.14 -3.88 -8.95
N MET A 146 5.27 -3.49 -9.56
CA MET A 146 5.30 -3.11 -10.97
C MET A 146 5.33 -4.32 -11.93
N SER A 147 4.25 -4.48 -12.70
CA SER A 147 4.32 -5.15 -14.00
C SER A 147 5.06 -4.27 -15.01
N ARG A 148 6.02 -4.85 -15.77
CA ARG A 148 6.76 -4.17 -16.86
C ARG A 148 5.85 -3.48 -17.88
N HIS A 149 4.59 -3.91 -18.00
CA HIS A 149 3.67 -3.38 -19.01
C HIS A 149 3.05 -2.02 -18.63
N LEU A 150 2.94 -1.70 -17.34
CA LEU A 150 2.38 -0.44 -16.85
C LEU A 150 3.42 0.68 -16.72
N GLY A 151 4.70 0.32 -16.55
CA GLY A 151 5.81 1.28 -16.46
C GLY A 151 6.00 2.11 -17.73
N ASN A 152 5.84 1.51 -18.92
CA ASN A 152 6.06 2.23 -20.18
C ASN A 152 4.90 3.15 -20.60
N ARG A 153 3.65 2.87 -20.17
CA ARG A 153 2.48 3.69 -20.54
C ARG A 153 2.23 4.86 -19.59
N LEU A 154 2.69 4.76 -18.35
CA LEU A 154 2.53 5.81 -17.35
C LEU A 154 3.75 6.76 -17.24
N PHE A 155 4.90 6.39 -17.82
CA PHE A 155 6.17 7.13 -17.66
C PHE A 155 7.01 7.35 -18.94
N GLY A 156 6.57 6.97 -20.14
CA GLY A 156 7.21 7.39 -21.41
C GLY A 156 6.41 8.54 -22.03
N ARG A 157 6.95 9.73 -22.33
CA ARG A 157 8.26 10.06 -22.93
C ARG A 157 9.07 11.02 -22.05
N GLY A 158 10.38 10.80 -22.06
CA GLY A 158 11.34 11.75 -21.51
C GLY A 158 11.20 13.14 -22.12
N THR A 159 11.10 14.14 -21.26
CA THR A 159 11.64 15.46 -21.55
C THR A 159 13.16 15.30 -21.62
N GLN A 160 13.68 15.23 -22.85
CA GLN A 160 15.04 15.69 -23.10
C GLN A 160 15.11 17.14 -22.63
N LEU A 161 15.97 17.39 -21.65
CA LEU A 161 16.42 18.73 -21.31
C LEU A 161 17.33 19.18 -22.45
N ALA A 162 16.86 20.16 -23.22
CA ALA A 162 17.70 21.18 -23.83
C ALA A 162 17.53 22.45 -22.98
#